data_AF-A0A5E4JBK3-F1
#
_entry.id   AF-A0A5E4JBK3-F1
#
_cell.length_a   1.000
_cell.length_b   1.000
_cell.length_c   1.000
_cell.angle_alpha   90.00
_cell.angle_beta   90.00
_cell.angle_gamma   90.00
#
_symmetry.space_group_name_H-M   'P 1'
#
loop_
_entity.id
_entity.type
_entity.pdbx_description
1 polymer ?
#
loop_
_entity_poly.entity_id
_entity_poly.type
_entity_poly.pdbx_seq_one_letter_code
_entity_poly.pdbx_strand_id
1 'polypeptide(L)'
;MKRALLLAAIVLIGFVVFGCTQQQKQATFSEKDARTFVNDDLNAKFADAEIKGITEITPSATNDSWQIKARVTFNYSSPCPVRMNVYYDYPRKGFVATPPEYVTRDCFVCRNTATCIIGTPEEAIIASHTMNGSTAVTNYITAHSNAVPDAKFYTEYVDTDNKTRHKDVWLVKWLSPTTNFGLLTLISDNGEIIKSWEVARSDFV
;
A
#
# COMPACT_ATOMS: atom_id res chain seq x y z
N MET A 1 -64.64 37.20 -3.67
CA MET A 1 -63.36 37.76 -3.21
C MET A 1 -62.69 36.98 -2.07
N LYS A 2 -63.33 36.75 -0.91
CA LYS A 2 -62.69 36.06 0.24
C LYS A 2 -62.13 34.65 -0.06
N ARG A 3 -62.81 33.84 -0.87
CA ARG A 3 -62.35 32.49 -1.26
C ARG A 3 -61.12 32.48 -2.18
N ALA A 4 -61.03 33.46 -3.08
CA ALA A 4 -59.87 33.61 -3.98
C ALA A 4 -58.62 34.07 -3.23
N LEU A 5 -58.79 34.92 -2.22
CA LEU A 5 -57.71 35.42 -1.36
C LEU A 5 -57.14 34.30 -0.46
N LEU A 6 -58.00 33.39 0.00
CA LEU A 6 -57.61 32.24 0.81
C LEU A 6 -56.83 31.19 -0.02
N LEU A 7 -57.27 30.93 -1.26
CA LEU A 7 -56.55 30.06 -2.20
C LEU A 7 -55.17 30.62 -2.58
N ALA A 8 -55.10 31.93 -2.87
CA ALA A 8 -53.84 32.60 -3.18
C ALA A 8 -52.84 32.52 -2.00
N ALA A 9 -53.33 32.69 -0.76
CA ALA A 9 -52.49 32.58 0.43
C ALA A 9 -51.95 31.16 0.63
N ILE A 10 -52.76 30.12 0.40
CA ILE A 10 -52.32 28.71 0.53
C ILE A 10 -51.25 28.36 -0.51
N VAL A 11 -51.41 28.81 -1.76
CA VAL A 11 -50.42 28.58 -2.83
C VAL A 11 -49.09 29.29 -2.53
N LEU A 12 -49.15 30.52 -1.99
CA LEU A 12 -47.96 31.27 -1.61
C LEU A 12 -47.21 30.60 -0.46
N ILE A 13 -47.93 30.11 0.56
CA ILE A 13 -47.35 29.36 1.68
C ILE A 13 -46.72 28.05 1.17
N GLY A 14 -47.40 27.36 0.24
CA GLY A 14 -46.85 26.16 -0.41
C GLY A 14 -45.52 26.42 -1.11
N PHE A 15 -45.41 27.53 -1.87
CA PHE A 15 -44.17 27.93 -2.54
C PHE A 15 -43.03 28.27 -1.58
N VAL A 16 -43.33 28.93 -0.46
CA VAL A 16 -42.33 29.29 0.56
C VAL A 16 -41.81 28.04 1.29
N VAL A 17 -42.70 27.10 1.64
CA VAL A 17 -42.30 25.85 2.30
C VAL A 17 -41.51 24.94 1.34
N PHE A 18 -41.88 24.90 0.05
CA PHE A 18 -41.13 24.14 -0.95
C PHE A 18 -39.77 24.78 -1.29
N GLY A 19 -39.69 26.12 -1.32
CA GLY A 19 -38.45 26.86 -1.59
C GLY A 19 -37.41 26.74 -0.48
N CYS A 20 -37.81 26.60 0.79
CA CYS A 20 -36.88 26.47 1.92
C CYS A 20 -36.28 25.07 2.10
N THR A 21 -36.80 24.03 1.44
CA THR A 21 -36.33 22.64 1.64
C THR A 21 -35.23 22.21 0.67
N GLN A 22 -34.90 23.01 -0.34
CA GLN A 22 -33.90 22.65 -1.36
C GLN A 22 -32.47 23.12 -1.09
N GLN A 23 -32.18 23.76 0.04
CA GLN A 23 -30.80 23.92 0.51
C GLN A 23 -30.33 22.61 1.15
N GLN A 24 -30.30 21.52 0.38
CA GLN A 24 -29.38 20.44 0.66
C GLN A 24 -27.98 21.04 0.53
N LYS A 25 -27.42 21.49 1.66
CA LYS A 25 -25.98 21.66 1.78
C LYS A 25 -25.38 20.39 1.21
N GLN A 26 -24.67 20.49 0.08
CA GLN A 26 -23.81 19.42 -0.38
C GLN A 26 -23.00 19.00 0.84
N ALA A 27 -23.25 17.78 1.33
CA ALA A 27 -22.48 17.24 2.42
C ALA A 27 -21.04 17.18 1.88
N THR A 28 -20.19 18.12 2.30
CA THR A 28 -18.77 18.05 2.01
C THR A 28 -18.23 16.92 2.86
N PHE A 29 -18.12 15.73 2.28
CA PHE A 29 -17.57 14.57 2.95
C PHE A 29 -16.13 14.88 3.34
N SER A 30 -15.82 14.78 4.64
CA SER A 30 -14.49 15.09 5.12
C SER A 30 -13.51 13.98 4.73
N GLU A 31 -12.22 14.32 4.62
CA GLU A 31 -11.14 13.33 4.44
C GLU A 31 -11.21 12.24 5.51
N LYS A 32 -11.58 12.62 6.74
CA LYS A 32 -11.74 11.71 7.88
C LYS A 32 -12.83 10.66 7.63
N ASP A 33 -13.96 11.07 7.07
CA ASP A 33 -15.06 10.15 6.75
C ASP A 33 -14.63 9.17 5.65
N ALA A 34 -13.96 9.68 4.62
CA ALA A 34 -13.44 8.86 3.53
C ALA A 34 -12.40 7.85 4.02
N ARG A 35 -11.48 8.26 4.90
CA ARG A 35 -10.49 7.39 5.55
C ARG A 35 -11.13 6.30 6.40
N THR A 36 -12.17 6.65 7.16
CA THR A 36 -12.90 5.71 8.00
C THR A 36 -13.57 4.65 7.14
N PHE A 37 -14.33 5.09 6.14
CA PHE A 37 -15.02 4.21 5.20
C PHE A 37 -14.05 3.24 4.50
N VAL A 38 -12.93 3.74 3.96
CA VAL A 38 -11.96 2.90 3.26
C VAL A 38 -11.30 1.90 4.21
N ASN A 39 -10.92 2.31 5.41
CA ASN A 39 -10.33 1.38 6.38
C ASN A 39 -11.30 0.27 6.79
N ASP A 40 -12.58 0.60 7.01
CA ASP A 40 -13.61 -0.38 7.36
C ASP A 40 -13.82 -1.38 6.20
N ASP A 41 -13.89 -0.88 4.97
CA ASP A 41 -14.02 -1.72 3.76
C ASP A 41 -12.79 -2.62 3.54
N LEU A 42 -11.58 -2.08 3.71
CA LEU A 42 -10.33 -2.85 3.62
C LEU A 42 -10.28 -3.97 4.67
N ASN A 43 -10.70 -3.68 5.90
CA ASN A 43 -10.73 -4.67 6.98
C ASN A 43 -11.78 -5.76 6.72
N ALA A 44 -12.94 -5.40 6.17
CA ALA A 44 -14.00 -6.35 5.84
C ALA A 44 -13.64 -7.24 4.65
N LYS A 45 -13.08 -6.69 3.57
CA LYS A 45 -12.79 -7.42 2.33
C LYS A 45 -11.50 -8.22 2.38
N PHE A 46 -10.49 -7.72 3.10
CA PHE A 46 -9.15 -8.32 3.15
C PHE A 46 -8.80 -8.72 4.59
N ALA A 47 -9.68 -9.49 5.24
CA ALA A 47 -9.49 -9.93 6.61
C ALA A 47 -8.12 -10.59 6.82
N ASP A 48 -7.70 -11.44 5.88
CA ASP A 48 -6.48 -12.24 5.94
C ASP A 48 -5.20 -11.49 5.49
N ALA A 49 -5.31 -10.23 5.07
CA ALA A 49 -4.13 -9.44 4.71
C ALA A 49 -3.35 -9.01 5.96
N GLU A 50 -2.03 -9.24 5.95
CA GLU A 50 -1.11 -8.87 7.03
C GLU A 50 -0.91 -7.35 7.11
N ILE A 51 -0.90 -6.68 5.94
CA ILE A 51 -0.75 -5.22 5.86
C ILE A 51 -1.89 -4.65 5.03
N LYS A 52 -2.58 -3.67 5.59
CA LYS A 52 -3.62 -2.87 4.96
C LYS A 52 -3.38 -1.41 5.28
N GLY A 53 -3.62 -0.52 4.33
CA GLY A 53 -3.64 0.91 4.65
C GLY A 53 -3.70 1.81 3.44
N ILE A 54 -4.17 3.03 3.68
CA ILE A 54 -4.20 4.10 2.69
C ILE A 54 -2.78 4.61 2.46
N THR A 55 -2.33 4.59 1.21
CA THR A 55 -1.03 5.14 0.80
C THR A 55 -1.16 6.55 0.26
N GLU A 56 -2.29 6.89 -0.35
CA GLU A 56 -2.55 8.19 -0.95
C GLU A 56 -4.03 8.53 -0.83
N ILE A 57 -4.32 9.81 -0.54
CA ILE A 57 -5.68 10.36 -0.52
C ILE A 57 -5.62 11.77 -1.09
N THR A 58 -6.37 12.01 -2.15
CA THR A 58 -6.41 13.30 -2.84
C THR A 58 -7.86 13.69 -3.14
N PRO A 59 -8.22 14.97 -3.07
CA PRO A 59 -9.51 15.40 -3.58
C PRO A 59 -9.56 15.16 -5.09
N SER A 60 -10.72 14.73 -5.58
CA SER A 60 -10.99 14.63 -7.02
C SER A 60 -10.96 16.01 -7.69
N ALA A 61 -10.79 16.03 -9.02
CA ALA A 61 -10.80 17.27 -9.81
C ALA A 61 -12.09 18.11 -9.63
N THR A 62 -13.20 17.45 -9.31
CA THR A 62 -14.52 18.06 -9.07
C THR A 62 -14.75 18.46 -7.61
N ASN A 63 -13.83 18.13 -6.69
CA ASN A 63 -13.92 18.33 -5.24
C ASN A 63 -15.20 17.77 -4.59
N ASP A 64 -15.89 16.85 -5.26
CA ASP A 64 -17.12 16.18 -4.81
C ASP A 64 -16.84 14.79 -4.22
N SER A 65 -15.59 14.34 -4.32
CA SER A 65 -15.12 12.99 -3.97
C SER A 65 -13.63 12.96 -3.68
N TRP A 66 -13.16 11.88 -3.07
CA TRP A 66 -11.80 11.57 -2.70
C TRP A 66 -11.30 10.37 -3.49
N GLN A 67 -10.20 10.57 -4.22
CA GLN A 67 -9.46 9.50 -4.86
C GLN A 67 -8.48 8.92 -3.84
N ILE A 68 -8.58 7.62 -3.59
CA ILE A 68 -7.84 6.96 -2.52
C ILE A 68 -7.15 5.75 -3.10
N LYS A 69 -5.84 5.68 -2.90
CA LYS A 69 -5.03 4.49 -3.17
C LYS A 69 -4.70 3.81 -1.85
N ALA A 70 -5.04 2.54 -1.76
CA ALA A 70 -4.72 1.70 -0.62
C ALA A 70 -3.81 0.55 -1.04
N ARG A 71 -2.92 0.15 -0.14
CA ARG A 71 -2.12 -1.07 -0.27
C ARG A 71 -2.77 -2.20 0.51
N VAL A 72 -2.68 -3.39 -0.06
CA VAL A 72 -3.03 -4.65 0.59
C VAL A 72 -1.90 -5.64 0.32
N THR A 73 -1.32 -6.19 1.40
CA THR A 73 -0.24 -7.16 1.32
C THR A 73 -0.61 -8.44 2.07
N PHE A 74 -0.42 -9.58 1.42
CA PHE A 74 -0.57 -10.93 1.97
C PHE A 74 0.79 -11.61 2.06
N ASN A 75 0.94 -12.50 3.05
CA ASN A 75 2.14 -13.31 3.24
C ASN A 75 3.42 -12.44 3.30
N TYR A 76 3.37 -11.28 3.98
CA TYR A 76 4.50 -10.37 4.08
C TYR A 76 5.71 -11.06 4.72
N SER A 77 5.43 -11.93 5.70
CA SER A 77 6.44 -12.73 6.40
C SER A 77 6.97 -13.92 5.59
N SER A 78 6.57 -14.09 4.33
CA SER A 78 7.04 -15.18 3.46
C SER A 78 8.06 -14.69 2.43
N PRO A 79 8.78 -15.59 1.75
CA PRO A 79 9.63 -15.17 0.64
C PRO A 79 8.89 -14.54 -0.54
N CYS A 80 7.59 -14.83 -0.70
CA CYS A 80 6.79 -14.40 -1.85
C CYS A 80 5.60 -13.54 -1.42
N PRO A 81 5.81 -12.36 -0.83
CA PRO A 81 4.73 -11.47 -0.45
C PRO A 81 3.92 -11.05 -1.68
N VAL A 82 2.59 -11.01 -1.53
CA VAL A 82 1.68 -10.57 -2.59
C VAL A 82 1.16 -9.20 -2.24
N ARG A 83 1.52 -8.20 -3.04
CA ARG A 83 1.06 -6.83 -2.90
C ARG A 83 0.16 -6.44 -4.05
N MET A 84 -0.96 -5.81 -3.71
CA MET A 84 -1.83 -5.15 -4.68
C MET A 84 -2.23 -3.75 -4.22
N ASN A 85 -2.51 -2.89 -5.20
CA ASN A 85 -3.11 -1.59 -4.98
C ASN A 85 -4.62 -1.68 -5.24
N VAL A 86 -5.39 -1.10 -4.32
CA VAL A 86 -6.84 -0.99 -4.39
C VAL A 86 -7.22 0.49 -4.47
N TYR A 87 -8.19 0.80 -5.33
CA TYR A 87 -8.55 2.18 -5.66
C TYR A 87 -10.00 2.46 -5.28
N TYR A 88 -10.22 3.60 -4.62
CA TYR A 88 -11.54 4.08 -4.20
C TYR A 88 -11.79 5.50 -4.73
N ASP A 89 -13.06 5.84 -4.91
CA ASP A 89 -13.55 7.15 -5.35
C ASP A 89 -14.74 7.58 -4.47
N TYR A 90 -14.47 7.88 -3.21
CA TYR A 90 -15.52 8.05 -2.19
C TYR A 90 -16.01 9.51 -2.10
N PRO A 91 -17.32 9.80 -2.04
CA PRO A 91 -18.46 8.86 -1.95
C PRO A 91 -19.04 8.46 -3.30
N ARG A 92 -18.56 9.05 -4.41
CA ARG A 92 -19.18 8.94 -5.74
C ARG A 92 -19.30 7.49 -6.22
N LYS A 93 -18.25 6.72 -6.02
CA LYS A 93 -18.11 5.30 -6.36
C LYS A 93 -17.25 4.66 -5.27
N GLY A 94 -17.84 3.89 -4.36
CA GLY A 94 -17.11 3.23 -3.26
C GLY A 94 -15.82 2.53 -3.74
N PHE A 95 -15.94 1.29 -4.22
CA PHE A 95 -14.82 0.60 -4.87
C PHE A 95 -14.81 0.97 -6.36
N VAL A 96 -13.68 1.42 -6.89
CA VAL A 96 -13.53 1.60 -8.33
C VAL A 96 -13.28 0.22 -8.91
N ALA A 97 -14.21 -0.28 -9.74
CA ALA A 97 -14.11 -1.59 -10.39
C ALA A 97 -13.00 -1.60 -11.46
N THR A 98 -11.76 -1.51 -11.02
CA THR A 98 -10.58 -1.87 -11.78
C THR A 98 -10.09 -3.22 -11.24
N PRO A 99 -9.59 -4.12 -12.12
CA PRO A 99 -8.85 -5.27 -11.64
C PRO A 99 -7.77 -4.80 -10.67
N PRO A 100 -7.55 -5.49 -9.54
CA PRO A 100 -6.50 -5.11 -8.61
C PRO A 100 -5.18 -5.03 -9.35
N GLU A 101 -4.48 -3.92 -9.17
CA GLU A 101 -3.14 -3.74 -9.72
C GLU A 101 -2.17 -4.48 -8.82
N TYR A 102 -1.79 -5.69 -9.23
CA TYR A 102 -0.76 -6.45 -8.53
C TYR A 102 0.60 -5.79 -8.76
N VAL A 103 1.22 -5.37 -7.67
CA VAL A 103 2.63 -4.94 -7.66
C VAL A 103 3.52 -6.17 -7.61
N THR A 104 3.20 -7.13 -6.74
CA THR A 104 3.90 -8.41 -6.64
C THR A 104 2.89 -9.55 -6.63
N ARG A 105 3.22 -10.64 -7.35
CA ARG A 105 2.42 -11.87 -7.38
C ARG A 105 3.30 -13.04 -7.85
N ASP A 106 3.01 -14.25 -7.38
CA ASP A 106 3.69 -15.51 -7.71
C ASP A 106 5.23 -15.41 -7.64
N CYS A 107 5.76 -14.62 -6.69
CA CYS A 107 7.20 -14.42 -6.50
C CYS A 107 7.92 -13.76 -7.69
N PHE A 108 7.23 -12.91 -8.45
CA PHE A 108 7.84 -12.11 -9.51
C PHE A 108 7.79 -10.62 -9.18
N VAL A 109 8.87 -9.92 -9.51
CA VAL A 109 8.98 -8.46 -9.49
C VAL A 109 9.21 -7.95 -10.91
N CYS A 110 8.93 -6.67 -11.13
CA CYS A 110 9.16 -6.01 -12.42
C CYS A 110 8.42 -6.68 -13.59
N ARG A 111 7.21 -7.21 -13.33
CA ARG A 111 6.37 -7.77 -14.40
C ARG A 111 6.00 -6.67 -15.39
N ASN A 112 6.24 -6.93 -16.67
CA ASN A 112 5.84 -6.07 -17.78
C ASN A 112 6.52 -4.70 -17.83
N THR A 113 7.69 -4.53 -17.21
CA THR A 113 8.49 -3.30 -17.30
C THR A 113 9.80 -3.55 -18.03
N ALA A 114 10.21 -2.62 -18.90
CA ALA A 114 11.50 -2.68 -19.58
C ALA A 114 12.66 -2.35 -18.63
N THR A 115 12.38 -1.52 -17.62
CA THR A 115 13.31 -1.18 -16.54
C THR A 115 12.73 -1.71 -15.24
N CYS A 116 13.51 -2.51 -14.53
CA CYS A 116 13.14 -2.99 -13.20
C CYS A 116 13.54 -1.93 -12.17
N ILE A 117 12.57 -1.39 -11.45
CA ILE A 117 12.79 -0.47 -10.33
C ILE A 117 12.06 -1.06 -9.13
N ILE A 118 12.81 -1.44 -8.10
CA ILE A 118 12.34 -1.97 -6.83
C ILE A 118 11.85 -0.79 -5.99
N GLY A 119 10.53 -0.56 -6.02
CA GLY A 119 9.89 0.57 -5.36
C GLY A 119 9.26 0.22 -4.02
N THR A 120 9.06 -1.06 -3.71
CA THR A 120 8.40 -1.47 -2.46
C THR A 120 9.18 -2.52 -1.65
N PRO A 121 8.93 -2.62 -0.33
CA PRO A 121 9.55 -3.65 0.50
C PRO A 121 9.27 -5.06 -0.01
N GLU A 122 8.04 -5.33 -0.48
CA GLU A 122 7.65 -6.63 -1.04
C GLU A 122 8.46 -6.99 -2.29
N GLU A 123 8.72 -6.01 -3.16
CA GLU A 123 9.59 -6.21 -4.33
C GLU A 123 11.03 -6.47 -3.90
N ALA A 124 11.54 -5.75 -2.90
CA ALA A 124 12.90 -5.97 -2.40
C ALA A 124 13.08 -7.37 -1.79
N ILE A 125 12.10 -7.86 -1.03
CA ILE A 125 12.08 -9.21 -0.47
C ILE A 125 12.18 -10.26 -1.58
N ILE A 126 11.35 -10.11 -2.62
CA ILE A 126 11.37 -11.05 -3.75
C ILE A 126 12.68 -10.95 -4.53
N ALA A 127 13.13 -9.73 -4.86
CA ALA A 127 14.37 -9.51 -5.58
C ALA A 127 15.57 -10.13 -4.85
N SER A 128 15.60 -10.07 -3.52
CA SER A 128 16.71 -10.59 -2.70
C SER A 128 17.02 -12.07 -2.94
N HIS A 129 16.02 -12.88 -3.31
CA HIS A 129 16.17 -14.31 -3.51
C HIS A 129 15.93 -14.77 -4.96
N THR A 130 15.41 -13.91 -5.84
CA THR A 130 15.08 -14.27 -7.24
C THR A 130 15.99 -13.64 -8.30
N MET A 131 16.70 -12.55 -7.98
CA MET A 131 17.57 -11.85 -8.92
C MET A 131 18.97 -12.49 -9.02
N ASN A 132 19.70 -12.14 -10.08
CA ASN A 132 21.08 -12.60 -10.24
C ASN A 132 21.94 -12.19 -9.02
N GLY A 133 22.73 -13.13 -8.51
CA GLY A 133 23.50 -12.96 -7.27
C GLY A 133 22.81 -13.46 -6.00
N SER A 134 21.57 -13.97 -6.09
CA SER A 134 20.76 -14.38 -4.94
C SER A 134 21.11 -15.74 -4.33
N THR A 135 22.18 -16.39 -4.77
CA THR A 135 22.52 -17.77 -4.37
C THR A 135 22.64 -17.92 -2.85
N ALA A 136 23.26 -16.96 -2.16
CA ALA A 136 23.41 -16.98 -0.70
C ALA A 136 22.05 -16.95 0.01
N VAL A 137 21.15 -16.07 -0.44
CA VAL A 137 19.79 -15.93 0.10
C VAL A 137 18.97 -17.19 -0.18
N THR A 138 19.02 -17.68 -1.42
CA THR A 138 18.31 -18.89 -1.85
C THR A 138 18.71 -20.10 -1.01
N ASN A 139 20.02 -20.28 -0.77
CA ASN A 139 20.53 -21.35 0.08
C ASN A 139 20.06 -21.18 1.54
N TYR A 140 20.12 -19.96 2.07
CA TYR A 140 19.69 -19.67 3.43
C TYR A 140 18.21 -19.97 3.66
N ILE A 141 17.31 -19.51 2.79
CA ILE A 141 15.85 -19.73 2.93
C ILE A 141 15.47 -21.19 2.64
N THR A 142 16.24 -21.90 1.82
CA THR A 142 16.04 -23.34 1.59
C THR A 142 16.45 -24.16 2.82
N ALA A 143 17.56 -23.82 3.45
CA ALA A 143 18.02 -24.46 4.68
C ALA A 143 17.15 -24.09 5.90
N HIS A 144 16.53 -22.92 5.88
CA HIS A 144 15.75 -22.37 6.99
C HIS A 144 14.40 -21.88 6.48
N SER A 145 13.48 -22.80 6.18
CA SER A 145 12.17 -22.49 5.57
C SER A 145 11.25 -21.62 6.44
N ASN A 146 11.60 -21.43 7.71
CA ASN A 146 10.92 -20.54 8.66
C ASN A 146 11.58 -19.15 8.76
N ALA A 147 12.53 -18.83 7.88
CA ALA A 147 13.14 -17.51 7.81
C ALA A 147 12.10 -16.46 7.39
N VAL A 148 12.02 -15.38 8.17
CA VAL A 148 11.12 -14.25 7.93
C VAL A 148 11.92 -13.08 7.37
N PRO A 149 11.49 -12.48 6.25
CA PRO A 149 12.13 -11.30 5.70
C PRO A 149 11.64 -10.00 6.34
N ASP A 150 12.50 -8.99 6.35
CA ASP A 150 12.16 -7.58 6.61
C ASP A 150 13.00 -6.68 5.69
N ALA A 151 12.37 -5.71 5.03
CA ALA A 151 13.03 -4.87 4.03
C ALA A 151 12.91 -3.39 4.37
N LYS A 152 14.04 -2.68 4.29
CA LYS A 152 14.11 -1.25 4.56
C LYS A 152 14.89 -0.52 3.47
N PHE A 153 14.31 0.57 2.99
CA PHE A 153 14.93 1.45 2.02
C PHE A 153 15.88 2.45 2.68
N TYR A 154 17.00 2.72 2.01
CA TYR A 154 18.00 3.69 2.39
C TYR A 154 18.36 4.55 1.17
N THR A 155 18.08 5.85 1.23
CA THR A 155 18.58 6.81 0.23
C THR A 155 20.10 6.87 0.22
N GLU A 156 20.72 6.67 1.38
CA GLU A 156 22.17 6.50 1.51
C GLU A 156 22.47 5.41 2.55
N TYR A 157 23.30 4.44 2.17
CA TYR A 157 23.79 3.37 3.04
C TYR A 157 25.33 3.38 3.00
N VAL A 158 25.95 3.34 4.18
CA VAL A 158 27.41 3.30 4.32
C VAL A 158 27.82 1.89 4.72
N ASP A 159 28.51 1.18 3.82
CA ASP A 159 29.15 -0.10 4.15
C ASP A 159 30.38 0.20 5.01
N THR A 160 30.32 -0.14 6.28
CA THR A 160 31.40 0.11 7.24
C THR A 160 32.65 -0.72 6.96
N ASP A 161 32.50 -1.90 6.36
CA ASP A 161 33.61 -2.82 6.09
C ASP A 161 34.48 -2.27 4.95
N ASN A 162 33.81 -1.83 3.88
CA ASN A 162 34.46 -1.37 2.64
C ASN A 162 34.62 0.15 2.56
N LYS A 163 34.02 0.88 3.51
CA LYS A 163 33.93 2.36 3.51
C LYS A 163 33.30 2.92 2.23
N THR A 164 32.42 2.15 1.59
CA THR A 164 31.70 2.54 0.37
C THR A 164 30.33 3.12 0.72
N ARG A 165 29.85 4.03 -0.14
CA ARG A 165 28.52 4.63 -0.03
C ARG A 165 27.67 4.13 -1.18
N HIS A 166 26.52 3.58 -0.85
CA HIS A 166 25.52 3.13 -1.80
C HIS A 166 24.30 4.05 -1.69
N LYS A 167 23.72 4.42 -2.83
CA LYS A 167 22.53 5.27 -2.89
C LYS A 167 21.34 4.45 -3.33
N ASP A 168 20.18 4.82 -2.82
CA ASP A 168 18.89 4.25 -3.22
C ASP A 168 18.90 2.72 -3.19
N VAL A 169 19.19 2.17 -2.02
CA VAL A 169 19.33 0.72 -1.80
C VAL A 169 18.30 0.20 -0.83
N TRP A 170 17.97 -1.08 -0.99
CA TRP A 170 17.20 -1.87 -0.06
C TRP A 170 18.12 -2.76 0.75
N LEU A 171 17.97 -2.72 2.07
CA LEU A 171 18.56 -3.71 2.96
C LEU A 171 17.47 -4.69 3.37
N VAL A 172 17.62 -5.95 2.95
CA VAL A 172 16.71 -7.05 3.27
C VAL A 172 17.37 -7.93 4.32
N LYS A 173 16.65 -8.13 5.42
CA LYS A 173 17.04 -8.96 6.56
C LYS A 173 16.26 -10.25 6.48
N TRP A 174 16.93 -11.39 6.64
CA TRP A 174 16.32 -12.71 6.74
C TRP A 174 16.66 -13.31 8.09
N LEU A 175 15.65 -13.59 8.90
CA LEU A 175 15.80 -14.11 10.25
C LEU A 175 15.03 -15.42 10.42
N SER A 176 15.75 -16.50 10.71
CA SER A 176 15.15 -17.76 11.15
C SER A 176 15.10 -17.84 12.69
N PRO A 177 13.97 -18.24 13.29
CA PRO A 177 13.90 -18.44 14.73
C PRO A 177 14.77 -19.60 15.22
N THR A 178 15.16 -20.52 14.32
CA THR A 178 15.95 -21.73 14.63
C THR A 178 17.46 -21.53 14.52
N THR A 179 17.93 -20.35 14.12
CA THR A 179 19.36 -20.02 14.02
C THR A 179 19.75 -18.90 14.99
N ASN A 180 21.03 -18.85 15.32
CA ASN A 180 21.66 -17.77 16.09
C ASN A 180 22.29 -16.68 15.18
N PHE A 181 22.08 -16.78 13.87
CA PHE A 181 22.50 -15.80 12.87
C PHE A 181 21.37 -15.55 11.86
N GLY A 182 21.43 -14.40 11.21
CA GLY A 182 20.56 -14.02 10.10
C GLY A 182 21.39 -13.68 8.86
N LEU A 183 20.71 -13.45 7.73
CA LEU A 183 21.33 -13.01 6.50
C LEU A 183 20.88 -11.58 6.16
N LEU A 184 21.83 -10.68 5.96
CA LEU A 184 21.58 -9.36 5.38
C LEU A 184 21.89 -9.41 3.88
N THR A 185 21.07 -8.73 3.08
CA THR A 185 21.28 -8.57 1.65
C THR A 185 21.02 -7.13 1.26
N LEU A 186 22.03 -6.50 0.67
CA LEU A 186 21.95 -5.16 0.13
C LEU A 186 21.68 -5.25 -1.37
N ILE A 187 20.65 -4.56 -1.83
CA ILE A 187 20.13 -4.58 -3.19
C ILE A 187 20.02 -3.15 -3.68
N SER A 188 20.46 -2.83 -4.88
CA SER A 188 20.15 -1.54 -5.50
C SER A 188 18.68 -1.46 -5.94
N ASP A 189 18.21 -0.25 -6.15
CA ASP A 189 16.89 0.04 -6.72
C ASP A 189 16.63 -0.67 -8.07
N ASN A 190 17.65 -0.96 -8.87
CA ASN A 190 17.52 -1.71 -10.12
C ASN A 190 17.41 -3.24 -9.94
N GLY A 191 17.48 -3.76 -8.71
CA GLY A 191 17.38 -5.18 -8.39
C GLY A 191 18.71 -5.95 -8.41
N GLU A 192 19.86 -5.30 -8.61
CA GLU A 192 21.17 -5.93 -8.50
C GLU A 192 21.54 -6.19 -7.03
N ILE A 193 21.98 -7.41 -6.73
CA ILE A 193 22.47 -7.76 -5.40
C ILE A 193 23.91 -7.30 -5.26
N ILE A 194 24.12 -6.33 -4.36
CA ILE A 194 25.44 -5.72 -4.12
C ILE A 194 26.27 -6.63 -3.21
N LYS A 195 25.68 -7.11 -2.10
CA LYS A 195 26.35 -7.96 -1.11
C LYS A 195 25.31 -8.69 -0.26
N SER A 196 25.61 -9.94 0.08
CA SER A 196 24.91 -10.69 1.13
C SER A 196 25.92 -11.15 2.17
N TRP A 197 25.58 -11.06 3.46
CA TRP A 197 26.46 -11.48 4.55
C TRP A 197 25.68 -11.94 5.76
N GLU A 198 26.26 -12.86 6.52
CA GLU A 198 25.70 -13.35 7.77
C GLU A 198 26.01 -12.38 8.91
N VAL A 199 25.04 -12.25 9.82
CA VAL A 199 25.16 -11.40 11.01
C VAL A 199 24.64 -12.17 12.21
N ALA A 200 25.27 -12.02 13.37
CA ALA A 200 24.80 -12.67 14.59
C ALA A 200 23.41 -12.11 14.96
N ARG A 201 22.51 -12.96 15.47
CA ARG A 201 21.15 -12.56 15.82
C ARG A 201 21.10 -11.41 16.84
N SER A 202 22.09 -11.32 17.71
CA SER A 202 22.26 -10.24 18.69
C SER A 202 22.38 -8.85 18.05
N ASP A 203 22.89 -8.78 16.82
CA ASP A 203 23.26 -7.51 16.18
C ASP A 203 22.10 -6.95 15.33
N PHE A 204 20.96 -7.64 15.31
CA PHE A 204 19.73 -7.20 14.64
C PHE A 204 18.80 -6.38 15.54
N VAL A 205 18.99 -6.44 16.86
CA VAL A 205 18.14 -5.81 17.89
C VAL A 205 18.51 -4.35 18.09
#